data_AF-A0A8T4CVJ0-F1
#
_entry.id   AF-A0A8T4CVJ0-F1
#
_cell.length_a   1.000
_cell.length_b   1.000
_cell.length_c   1.000
_cell.angle_alpha   90.00
_cell.angle_beta   90.00
_cell.angle_gamma   90.00
#
_symmetry.space_group_name_H-M   'P 1'
#
loop_
_entity.id
_entity.type
_entity.pdbx_description
1 polymer ?
#
loop_
_entity_poly.entity_id
_entity_poly.type
_entity_poly.pdbx_seq_one_letter_code
_entity_poly.pdbx_strand_id
1 'polypeptide(L)'
;METSHYREPALGLAAQVGLENVTVAGEVPSFYGHVVFITSEQGEYVVKFSRQAGRLASEVNALNRLRPHSVLPMPEILFHGFVASEQGELDTLLMPRLSGVPAWELPEFLPNPQQTAQMIVEQMLAWHAVSDARGFEHADGSFTNEFLPAFESWTRPLQQFIVANDSPFSPRVARSVCQIMGRA
;
A
#
# COMPACT_ATOMS: atom_id res chain seq x y z
N MET A 1 -22.96 17.70 -4.74
CA MET A 1 -21.63 17.11 -4.50
C MET A 1 -21.86 15.88 -3.67
N GLU A 2 -21.59 14.69 -4.22
CA GLU A 2 -21.58 13.46 -3.40
C GLU A 2 -20.49 13.61 -2.34
N THR A 3 -20.85 13.43 -1.08
CA THR A 3 -19.90 13.38 0.03
C THR A 3 -19.03 12.13 -0.12
N SER A 4 -17.71 12.32 -0.11
CA SER A 4 -16.77 11.19 -0.19
C SER A 4 -16.97 10.26 1.00
N HIS A 5 -17.25 8.99 0.71
CA HIS A 5 -17.40 7.92 1.68
C HIS A 5 -16.18 7.75 2.62
N TYR A 6 -15.00 8.22 2.19
CA TYR A 6 -13.73 8.03 2.90
C TYR A 6 -13.31 9.23 3.74
N ARG A 7 -13.92 10.40 3.50
CA ARG A 7 -13.52 11.67 4.13
C ARG A 7 -13.84 11.70 5.62
N GLU A 8 -15.09 11.46 5.97
CA GLU A 8 -15.52 11.47 7.38
C GLU A 8 -14.81 10.38 8.21
N PRO A 9 -14.68 9.13 7.73
CA PRO A 9 -13.87 8.12 8.42
C PRO A 9 -12.40 8.55 8.62
N ALA A 10 -11.78 9.20 7.63
CA ALA A 10 -10.40 9.67 7.75
C ALA A 10 -10.25 10.77 8.82
N LEU A 11 -11.17 11.74 8.87
CA LEU A 11 -11.17 12.80 9.89
C LEU A 11 -11.48 12.24 11.28
N GLY A 12 -12.43 11.31 11.38
CA GLY A 12 -12.76 10.61 12.62
C GLY A 12 -11.56 9.84 13.17
N LEU A 13 -10.86 9.10 12.32
CA LEU A 13 -9.63 8.40 12.70
C LEU A 13 -8.53 9.38 13.14
N ALA A 14 -8.33 10.47 12.41
CA ALA A 14 -7.33 11.48 12.75
C ALA A 14 -7.57 12.06 14.15
N ALA A 15 -8.83 12.36 14.50
CA ALA A 15 -9.19 12.80 15.85
C ALA A 15 -8.96 11.71 16.91
N GLN A 16 -9.26 10.43 16.61
CA GLN A 16 -9.04 9.31 17.53
C GLN A 16 -7.56 9.12 17.90
N VAL A 17 -6.65 9.37 16.95
CA VAL A 17 -5.20 9.29 17.20
C VAL A 17 -4.60 10.61 17.73
N GLY A 18 -5.43 11.61 18.02
CA GLY A 18 -5.02 12.87 18.65
C GLY A 18 -4.42 13.91 17.68
N LEU A 19 -4.72 13.85 16.38
CA LEU A 19 -4.38 14.92 15.45
C LEU A 19 -5.39 16.07 15.59
N GLU A 20 -4.88 17.29 15.63
CA GLU A 20 -5.68 18.49 15.89
C GLU A 20 -5.77 19.39 14.65
N ASN A 21 -6.87 20.14 14.53
CA ASN A 21 -7.10 21.08 13.43
C ASN A 21 -6.92 20.46 12.03
N VAL A 22 -7.45 19.25 11.88
CA VAL A 22 -7.28 18.42 10.69
C VAL A 22 -8.15 18.92 9.54
N THR A 23 -7.56 19.04 8.36
CA THR A 23 -8.23 19.37 7.10
C THR A 23 -7.88 18.35 6.02
N VAL A 24 -8.79 18.12 5.07
CA VAL A 24 -8.52 17.25 3.92
C VAL A 24 -7.86 18.05 2.81
N ALA A 25 -6.66 17.65 2.43
CA ALA A 25 -5.87 18.27 1.37
C ALA A 25 -6.17 17.68 -0.02
N GLY A 26 -6.67 16.45 -0.08
CA GLY A 26 -7.03 15.81 -1.33
C GLY A 26 -7.38 14.34 -1.18
N GLU A 27 -7.88 13.76 -2.27
CA GLU A 27 -8.25 12.35 -2.33
C GLU A 27 -7.83 11.75 -3.66
N VAL A 28 -7.34 10.51 -3.62
CA VAL A 28 -6.95 9.77 -4.82
C VAL A 28 -7.63 8.40 -4.78
N PRO A 29 -8.56 8.11 -5.71
CA PRO A 29 -9.03 6.76 -5.90
C PRO A 29 -7.86 5.92 -6.43
N SER A 30 -7.65 4.76 -5.81
CA SER A 30 -6.67 3.79 -6.29
C SER A 30 -7.39 2.52 -6.74
N PHE A 31 -6.62 1.66 -7.39
CA PHE A 31 -7.12 0.40 -7.87
C PHE A 31 -7.53 -0.57 -6.75
N TYR A 32 -6.79 -0.56 -5.64
CA TYR A 32 -7.00 -1.47 -4.49
C TYR A 32 -7.72 -0.82 -3.32
N GLY A 33 -8.21 0.40 -3.48
CA GLY A 33 -8.68 1.19 -2.35
C GLY A 33 -8.76 2.68 -2.61
N HIS A 34 -8.75 3.47 -1.55
CA HIS A 34 -8.86 4.93 -1.62
C HIS A 34 -7.84 5.57 -0.69
N VAL A 35 -7.28 6.71 -1.09
CA VAL A 35 -6.29 7.44 -0.31
C VAL A 35 -6.80 8.83 -0.02
N VAL A 36 -6.80 9.23 1.24
CA VAL A 36 -7.14 10.58 1.70
C VAL A 36 -5.90 11.23 2.28
N PHE A 37 -5.54 12.40 1.74
CA PHE A 37 -4.47 13.23 2.26
C PHE A 37 -5.05 14.23 3.25
N ILE A 38 -4.48 14.28 4.44
CA ILE A 38 -4.91 15.20 5.50
C ILE A 38 -3.73 16.04 5.99
N THR A 39 -4.02 17.26 6.39
CA THR A 39 -3.07 18.19 7.01
C THR A 39 -3.59 18.55 8.40
N SER A 40 -2.70 18.58 9.38
CA SER A 40 -2.97 18.98 10.77
C SER A 40 -1.89 19.95 11.23
N GLU A 41 -2.00 20.47 12.45
CA GLU A 41 -0.91 21.27 13.05
C GLU A 41 0.37 20.46 13.27
N GLN A 42 0.24 19.15 13.43
CA GLN A 42 1.36 18.23 13.65
C GLN A 42 2.06 17.81 12.34
N GLY A 43 1.46 18.09 11.17
CA GLY A 43 2.05 17.78 9.87
C GLY A 43 1.06 17.22 8.84
N GLU A 44 1.61 16.60 7.80
CA GLU A 44 0.84 15.95 6.73
C GLU A 44 0.78 14.45 6.93
N TYR A 45 -0.40 13.86 6.64
CA TYR A 45 -0.67 12.44 6.83
C TYR A 45 -1.45 11.88 5.65
N VAL A 46 -1.41 10.56 5.56
CA VAL A 46 -2.14 9.78 4.55
C VAL A 46 -2.97 8.71 5.25
N VAL A 47 -4.26 8.68 4.95
CA VAL A 47 -5.17 7.61 5.33
C VAL A 47 -5.44 6.75 4.09
N LYS A 48 -5.07 5.48 4.14
CA LYS A 48 -5.36 4.50 3.10
C LYS A 48 -6.50 3.60 3.54
N PHE A 49 -7.45 3.38 2.66
CA PHE A 49 -8.53 2.42 2.80
C PHE A 49 -8.37 1.33 1.76
N SER A 50 -8.54 0.06 2.11
CA SER A 50 -8.47 -1.03 1.13
C SER A 50 -9.82 -1.67 0.83
N ARG A 51 -10.00 -2.04 -0.44
CA ARG A 51 -11.10 -2.90 -0.91
C ARG A 51 -10.75 -4.38 -0.88
N GLN A 52 -9.46 -4.70 -0.73
CA GLN A 52 -8.97 -6.08 -0.69
C GLN A 52 -8.68 -6.44 0.77
N ALA A 53 -9.41 -7.42 1.30
CA ALA A 53 -9.19 -7.90 2.66
C ALA A 53 -7.73 -8.32 2.91
N GLY A 54 -7.16 -7.88 4.03
CA GLY A 54 -5.80 -8.23 4.46
C GLY A 54 -4.68 -7.54 3.68
N ARG A 55 -5.01 -6.65 2.74
CA ARG A 55 -4.00 -5.92 1.96
C ARG A 55 -3.18 -4.97 2.82
N LEU A 56 -3.81 -4.22 3.72
CA LEU A 56 -3.10 -3.29 4.60
C LEU A 56 -2.33 -4.01 5.70
N ALA A 57 -2.84 -5.13 6.20
CA ALA A 57 -2.08 -6.01 7.09
C ALA A 57 -0.78 -6.52 6.43
N SER A 58 -0.87 -6.91 5.17
CA SER A 58 0.30 -7.33 4.38
C SER A 58 1.28 -6.16 4.16
N GLU A 59 0.76 -4.96 3.89
CA GLU A 59 1.57 -3.74 3.76
C GLU A 59 2.29 -3.40 5.07
N VAL A 60 1.61 -3.45 6.21
CA VAL A 60 2.19 -3.26 7.55
C VAL A 60 3.34 -4.23 7.81
N ASN A 61 3.12 -5.52 7.53
CA ASN A 61 4.15 -6.54 7.70
C ASN A 61 5.35 -6.29 6.78
N ALA A 62 5.11 -5.94 5.51
CA ALA A 62 6.18 -5.62 4.56
C ALA A 62 6.98 -4.38 4.99
N LEU A 63 6.31 -3.31 5.41
CA LEU A 63 6.95 -2.09 5.89
C LEU A 63 7.83 -2.37 7.12
N ASN A 64 7.32 -3.13 8.09
CA ASN A 64 8.08 -3.47 9.29
C ASN A 64 9.31 -4.34 8.99
N ARG A 65 9.21 -5.25 8.02
CA ARG A 65 10.33 -6.09 7.59
C ARG A 65 11.38 -5.31 6.80
N LEU A 66 10.96 -4.39 5.94
CA LEU A 66 11.87 -3.61 5.09
C LEU A 66 12.55 -2.46 5.82
N ARG A 67 11.91 -1.89 6.86
CA ARG A 67 12.40 -0.69 7.56
C ARG A 67 13.84 -0.82 8.09
N PRO A 68 14.26 -1.90 8.76
CA PRO A 68 15.63 -2.03 9.28
C PRO A 68 16.70 -2.09 8.17
N HIS A 69 16.27 -2.34 6.93
CA HIS A 69 17.14 -2.52 5.77
C HIS A 69 16.96 -1.39 4.73
N SER A 70 16.21 -0.34 5.09
CA SER A 70 15.98 0.81 4.23
C SER A 70 17.04 1.87 4.49
N VAL A 71 17.61 2.42 3.41
CA VAL A 71 18.46 3.62 3.47
C VAL A 71 17.64 4.89 3.23
N LEU A 72 16.43 4.75 2.69
CA LEU A 72 15.46 5.83 2.53
C LEU A 72 14.44 5.87 3.69
N PRO A 73 13.84 7.04 3.98
CA PRO A 73 12.73 7.14 4.92
C PRO A 73 11.58 6.19 4.55
N MET A 74 11.09 5.44 5.52
CA MET A 74 9.96 4.53 5.37
C MET A 74 8.75 5.05 6.15
N PRO A 75 7.52 4.97 5.60
CA PRO A 75 6.33 5.48 6.28
C PRO A 75 6.14 4.83 7.64
N GLU A 76 6.00 5.61 8.72
CA GLU A 76 5.67 5.10 10.05
C GLU A 76 4.19 4.72 10.13
N ILE A 77 3.87 3.62 10.83
CA ILE A 77 2.49 3.16 11.00
C ILE A 77 1.96 3.75 12.31
N LEU A 78 1.02 4.69 12.21
CA LEU A 78 0.37 5.29 13.38
C LEU A 78 -0.87 4.51 13.79
N PHE A 79 -1.57 3.93 12.82
CA PHE A 79 -2.74 3.11 13.03
C PHE A 79 -2.93 2.12 11.89
N HIS A 80 -3.34 0.90 12.21
CA HIS A 80 -3.88 -0.08 11.27
C HIS A 80 -5.02 -0.84 11.94
N GLY A 81 -6.17 -0.90 11.26
CA GLY A 81 -7.36 -1.58 11.77
C GLY A 81 -8.61 -1.18 11.00
N PHE A 82 -9.76 -1.58 11.51
CA PHE A 82 -11.04 -1.26 10.91
C PHE A 82 -11.61 0.05 11.47
N VAL A 83 -12.07 0.92 10.57
CA VAL A 83 -12.78 2.16 10.92
C VAL A 83 -14.22 2.05 10.46
N ALA A 84 -15.15 2.35 11.36
CA ALA A 84 -16.57 2.35 11.03
C ALA A 84 -16.92 3.48 10.05
N SER A 85 -17.81 3.18 9.12
CA SER A 85 -18.37 4.11 8.15
C SER A 85 -19.85 3.82 7.95
N GLU A 86 -20.57 4.71 7.27
CA GLU A 86 -21.99 4.49 6.95
C GLU A 86 -22.26 3.23 6.10
N GLN A 87 -21.24 2.74 5.38
CA GLN A 87 -21.36 1.55 4.50
C GLN A 87 -20.73 0.30 5.12
N GLY A 88 -20.31 0.36 6.39
CA GLY A 88 -19.68 -0.75 7.10
C GLY A 88 -18.27 -0.43 7.59
N GLU A 89 -17.50 -1.49 7.90
CA GLU A 89 -16.13 -1.35 8.38
C GLU A 89 -15.15 -1.24 7.20
N LEU A 90 -14.20 -0.32 7.33
CA LEU A 90 -13.16 -0.07 6.33
C LEU A 90 -11.80 -0.50 6.87
N ASP A 91 -11.12 -1.43 6.19
CA ASP A 91 -9.71 -1.75 6.47
C ASP A 91 -8.86 -0.51 6.18
N THR A 92 -8.22 0.04 7.22
CA THR A 92 -7.65 1.38 7.22
C THR A 92 -6.21 1.40 7.77
N LEU A 93 -5.37 2.23 7.16
CA LEU A 93 -3.98 2.47 7.55
C LEU A 93 -3.71 3.98 7.55
N LEU A 94 -3.22 4.52 8.67
CA LEU A 94 -2.81 5.93 8.81
C LEU A 94 -1.30 6.02 9.05
N MET A 95 -0.66 6.91 8.31
CA MET A 95 0.79 7.13 8.33
C MET A 95 1.12 8.61 8.11
N PRO A 96 2.26 9.12 8.60
CA PRO A 96 2.78 10.40 8.16
C PRO A 96 3.05 10.37 6.65
N ARG A 97 2.80 11.50 5.98
CA ARG A 97 3.13 11.65 4.57
C ARG A 97 4.64 11.82 4.42
N LEU A 98 5.26 10.97 3.60
CA LEU A 98 6.65 11.17 3.22
C LEU A 98 6.77 12.38 2.29
N SER A 99 7.78 13.21 2.54
CA SER A 99 8.12 14.33 1.66
C SER A 99 8.61 13.84 0.29
N GLY A 100 8.27 14.58 -0.76
CA GLY A 100 8.69 14.31 -2.13
C GLY A 100 7.52 14.25 -3.10
N VAL A 101 7.83 13.86 -4.34
CA VAL A 101 6.83 13.66 -5.41
C VAL A 101 6.93 12.22 -5.90
N PRO A 102 5.80 11.63 -6.34
CA PRO A 102 5.83 10.29 -6.92
C PRO A 102 6.59 10.27 -8.25
N ALA A 103 7.10 9.10 -8.64
CA ALA A 103 7.96 8.95 -9.81
C ALA A 103 7.32 9.42 -11.14
N TRP A 104 6.00 9.33 -11.27
CA TRP A 104 5.27 9.78 -12.47
C TRP A 104 5.09 11.31 -12.55
N GLU A 105 5.36 12.04 -11.47
CA GLU A 105 5.36 13.51 -11.42
C GLU A 105 6.77 14.11 -11.49
N LEU A 106 7.80 13.26 -11.66
CA LEU A 106 9.15 13.76 -11.81
C LEU A 106 9.26 14.61 -13.09
N PRO A 107 10.03 15.71 -13.04
CA PRO A 107 10.30 16.49 -14.24
C PRO A 107 11.07 15.65 -15.26
N GLU A 108 10.91 15.98 -16.55
CA GLU A 108 11.64 15.31 -17.65
C GLU A 108 13.16 15.32 -17.43
N PHE A 109 13.67 16.41 -16.84
CA PHE A 109 15.07 16.55 -16.46
C PHE A 109 15.21 16.72 -14.95
N LEU A 110 15.80 15.73 -14.30
CA LEU A 110 16.13 15.80 -12.88
C LEU A 110 17.30 16.77 -12.66
N PRO A 111 17.27 17.59 -11.59
CA PRO A 111 18.39 18.47 -11.26
C PRO A 111 19.71 17.73 -11.00
N ASN A 112 19.63 16.54 -10.39
CA ASN A 112 20.79 15.70 -10.03
C ASN A 112 20.53 14.22 -10.39
N PRO A 113 20.56 13.86 -11.69
CA PRO A 113 20.13 12.54 -12.14
C PRO A 113 21.07 11.42 -11.66
N GLN A 114 22.39 11.66 -11.60
CA GLN A 114 23.36 10.66 -11.14
C GLN A 114 23.18 10.34 -9.65
N GLN A 115 22.98 11.37 -8.81
CA GLN A 115 22.73 11.17 -7.39
C GLN A 115 21.40 10.43 -7.17
N THR A 116 20.35 10.80 -7.90
CA THR A 116 19.05 10.12 -7.81
C THR A 116 19.16 8.64 -8.19
N ALA A 117 19.85 8.35 -9.30
CA ALA A 117 20.09 6.97 -9.73
C ALA A 117 20.90 6.18 -8.69
N GLN A 118 21.94 6.79 -8.12
CA GLN A 118 22.76 6.18 -7.08
C GLN A 118 21.93 5.81 -5.84
N MET A 119 21.06 6.71 -5.37
CA MET A 119 20.18 6.46 -4.23
C MET A 119 19.19 5.31 -4.50
N ILE A 120 18.64 5.22 -5.72
CA ILE A 120 17.76 4.11 -6.12
C ILE A 120 18.53 2.78 -6.09
N VAL A 121 19.74 2.76 -6.67
CA VAL A 121 20.59 1.56 -6.69
C VAL A 121 20.96 1.13 -5.28
N GLU A 122 21.38 2.07 -4.42
CA GLU A 122 21.72 1.79 -3.02
C GLU A 122 20.53 1.19 -2.26
N GLN A 123 19.33 1.75 -2.44
CA GLN A 123 18.13 1.21 -1.80
C GLN A 123 17.78 -0.20 -2.33
N MET A 124 17.89 -0.43 -3.63
CA MET A 124 17.66 -1.75 -4.20
C MET A 124 18.67 -2.78 -3.67
N LEU A 125 19.96 -2.43 -3.62
CA LEU A 125 21.00 -3.30 -3.07
C LEU A 125 20.77 -3.59 -1.60
N ALA A 126 20.38 -2.60 -0.80
CA ALA A 126 20.11 -2.76 0.63
C ALA A 126 18.99 -3.78 0.89
N TRP A 127 17.90 -3.75 0.11
CA TRP A 127 16.84 -4.75 0.22
C TRP A 127 17.25 -6.14 -0.31
N HIS A 128 17.97 -6.21 -1.43
CA HIS A 128 18.40 -7.50 -2.00
C HIS A 128 19.54 -8.17 -1.22
N ALA A 129 20.25 -7.43 -0.36
CA ALA A 129 21.25 -8.00 0.53
C ALA A 129 20.64 -8.79 1.70
N VAL A 130 19.33 -8.67 1.93
CA VAL A 130 18.62 -9.41 2.97
C VAL A 130 18.21 -10.79 2.46
N SER A 131 18.54 -11.82 3.22
CA SER A 131 18.18 -13.21 2.92
C SER A 131 17.78 -13.95 4.19
N ASP A 132 16.93 -14.96 4.03
CA ASP A 132 16.56 -15.90 5.09
C ASP A 132 17.09 -17.29 4.73
N ALA A 133 17.77 -17.95 5.67
CA ALA A 133 18.34 -19.28 5.45
C ALA A 133 17.29 -20.36 5.14
N ARG A 134 16.01 -20.10 5.46
CA ARG A 134 14.89 -21.00 5.16
C ARG A 134 14.42 -20.92 3.70
N GLY A 135 14.87 -19.91 2.95
CA GLY A 135 14.48 -19.68 1.55
C GLY A 135 13.46 -18.57 1.36
N PHE A 136 12.62 -18.69 0.34
CA PHE A 136 11.54 -17.76 0.00
C PHE A 136 10.28 -18.06 0.83
N GLU A 137 9.77 -17.04 1.49
CA GLU A 137 8.56 -17.13 2.32
C GLU A 137 7.29 -17.11 1.46
N HIS A 138 6.31 -17.91 1.84
CA HIS A 138 4.94 -17.91 1.33
C HIS A 138 4.03 -16.97 2.12
N ALA A 139 2.86 -16.65 1.56
CA ALA A 139 1.89 -15.79 2.25
C ALA A 139 1.33 -16.38 3.56
N ASP A 140 1.43 -17.70 3.75
CA ASP A 140 1.04 -18.41 4.98
C ASP A 140 2.17 -18.54 6.02
N GLY A 141 3.34 -17.96 5.74
CA GLY A 141 4.53 -18.01 6.60
C GLY A 141 5.38 -19.28 6.44
N SER A 142 5.00 -20.21 5.55
CA SER A 142 5.85 -21.34 5.16
C SER A 142 7.00 -20.89 4.24
N PHE A 143 7.98 -21.78 3.99
CA PHE A 143 9.18 -21.44 3.22
C PHE A 143 9.48 -22.50 2.14
N THR A 144 10.07 -22.06 1.03
CA THR A 144 10.54 -22.91 -0.07
C THR A 144 11.89 -22.42 -0.61
N ASN A 145 12.65 -23.30 -1.25
CA ASN A 145 13.92 -22.91 -1.89
C ASN A 145 13.73 -22.30 -3.29
N GLU A 146 12.51 -22.30 -3.82
CA GLU A 146 12.19 -21.84 -5.17
C GLU A 146 11.41 -20.53 -5.17
N PHE A 147 11.83 -19.56 -5.99
CA PHE A 147 11.19 -18.25 -6.05
C PHE A 147 9.75 -18.30 -6.57
N LEU A 148 9.50 -19.06 -7.64
CA LEU A 148 8.21 -19.02 -8.35
C LEU A 148 7.03 -19.47 -7.45
N PRO A 149 7.10 -20.58 -6.70
CA PRO A 149 6.01 -20.99 -5.81
C PRO A 149 5.71 -19.96 -4.70
N ALA A 150 6.73 -19.32 -4.14
CA ALA A 150 6.57 -18.26 -3.15
C ALA A 150 5.90 -17.03 -3.77
N PHE A 151 6.37 -16.59 -4.94
CA PHE A 151 5.78 -15.47 -5.67
C PHE A 151 4.30 -15.71 -6.02
N GLU A 152 3.96 -16.92 -6.48
CA GLU A 152 2.58 -17.32 -6.74
C GLU A 152 1.73 -17.30 -5.46
N SER A 153 2.29 -17.74 -4.34
CA SER A 153 1.60 -17.68 -3.04
C SER A 153 1.25 -16.26 -2.64
N TRP A 154 2.17 -15.30 -2.82
CA TRP A 154 1.94 -13.89 -2.49
C TRP A 154 0.99 -13.17 -3.46
N THR A 155 0.93 -13.61 -4.71
CA THR A 155 0.06 -13.00 -5.73
C THR A 155 -1.35 -13.59 -5.78
N ARG A 156 -1.56 -14.79 -5.21
CA ARG A 156 -2.86 -15.47 -5.19
C ARG A 156 -4.02 -14.64 -4.60
N PRO A 157 -3.88 -13.91 -3.48
CA PRO A 157 -4.98 -13.09 -2.95
C PRO A 157 -5.40 -11.98 -3.93
N LEU A 158 -4.43 -11.38 -4.63
CA LEU A 158 -4.71 -10.40 -5.67
C LEU A 158 -5.46 -11.04 -6.84
N GLN A 159 -5.00 -12.20 -7.31
CA GLN A 159 -5.68 -12.94 -8.39
C GLN A 159 -7.13 -13.25 -8.04
N GLN A 160 -7.39 -13.70 -6.80
CA GLN A 160 -8.74 -13.96 -6.29
C GLN A 160 -9.60 -12.69 -6.24
N PHE A 161 -9.03 -11.57 -5.78
CA PHE A 161 -9.69 -10.28 -5.77
C PHE A 161 -10.08 -9.82 -7.18
N ILE A 162 -9.21 -10.01 -8.17
CA ILE A 162 -9.49 -9.61 -9.57
C ILE A 162 -10.69 -10.35 -10.14
N VAL A 163 -10.84 -11.65 -9.85
CA VAL A 163 -11.89 -12.51 -10.43
C VAL A 163 -13.15 -12.60 -9.57
N ALA A 164 -13.18 -11.94 -8.41
CA ALA A 164 -14.36 -11.90 -7.54
C ALA A 164 -15.55 -11.22 -8.23
N ASN A 165 -16.78 -11.59 -7.84
CA ASN A 165 -18.00 -11.07 -8.48
C ASN A 165 -18.22 -9.58 -8.22
N ASP A 166 -17.75 -9.08 -7.09
CA ASP A 166 -17.80 -7.69 -6.63
C ASP A 166 -16.51 -6.92 -6.96
N SER A 167 -15.62 -7.53 -7.74
CA SER A 167 -14.38 -6.92 -8.20
C SER A 167 -14.65 -5.65 -9.02
N PRO A 168 -13.94 -4.54 -8.77
CA PRO A 168 -14.08 -3.31 -9.56
C PRO A 168 -13.48 -3.43 -10.98
N PHE A 169 -12.99 -4.60 -11.37
CA PHE A 169 -12.26 -4.82 -12.61
C PHE A 169 -13.20 -5.22 -13.74
N SER A 170 -12.87 -4.81 -14.97
CA SER A 170 -13.66 -5.23 -16.12
C SER A 170 -13.64 -6.76 -16.32
N PRO A 171 -14.72 -7.36 -16.86
CA PRO A 171 -14.75 -8.79 -17.18
C PRO A 171 -13.60 -9.24 -18.12
N ARG A 172 -13.05 -8.31 -18.93
CA ARG A 172 -11.89 -8.59 -19.77
C ARG A 172 -10.64 -8.89 -18.93
N VAL A 173 -10.38 -8.10 -17.88
CA VAL A 173 -9.21 -8.30 -17.02
C VAL A 173 -9.35 -9.59 -16.22
N ALA A 174 -10.54 -9.86 -15.68
CA ALA A 174 -10.81 -11.13 -14.99
C ALA A 174 -10.53 -12.35 -15.89
N ARG A 175 -11.02 -12.34 -17.14
CA ARG A 175 -10.76 -13.41 -18.11
C ARG A 175 -9.26 -13.58 -18.42
N SER A 176 -8.52 -12.49 -18.61
CA SER A 176 -7.08 -12.57 -18.85
C SER A 176 -6.33 -13.19 -17.67
N VAL A 177 -6.72 -12.87 -16.44
CA VAL A 177 -6.13 -13.49 -15.24
C VAL A 177 -6.50 -14.97 -15.16
N CYS A 178 -7.76 -15.36 -15.41
CA CYS A 178 -8.17 -16.77 -15.45
C CYS A 178 -7.35 -17.60 -16.46
N GLN A 179 -7.08 -17.04 -17.65
CA GLN A 179 -6.25 -17.68 -18.68
C GLN A 179 -4.80 -17.90 -18.21
N ILE A 180 -4.20 -16.91 -17.57
CA ILE A 180 -2.84 -17.01 -17.01
C ILE A 180 -2.78 -18.05 -15.89
N MET A 181 -3.85 -18.15 -15.08
CA MET A 181 -3.94 -19.08 -13.95
C MET A 181 -4.27 -20.52 -14.36
N GLY A 182 -4.46 -20.82 -15.64
CA GLY A 182 -4.84 -22.16 -16.10
C GLY A 182 -6.23 -22.61 -15.64
N ARG A 183 -7.12 -21.68 -15.27
CA ARG A 183 -8.51 -21.94 -14.88
C ARG A 183 -9.43 -21.37 -15.96
N ALA A 184 -9.66 -22.14 -17.02
CA ALA A 184 -10.74 -21.88 -17.98
C ALA A 184 -12.06 -22.46 -17.45
#